data_AF-A0AAU3SYI2-F1
#
_entry.id   AF-A0AAU3SYI2-F1
#
_cell.length_a   1.000
_cell.length_b   1.000
_cell.length_c   1.000
_cell.angle_alpha   90.00
_cell.angle_beta   90.00
_cell.angle_gamma   90.00
#
_symmetry.space_group_name_H-M   'P 1'
#
loop_
_entity.id
_entity.type
_entity.pdbx_description
1 polymer ?
#
loop_
_entity_poly.entity_id
_entity_poly.type
_entity_poly.pdbx_seq_one_letter_code
_entity_poly.pdbx_strand_id
1 'polypeptide(L)'
;MNARDRDGEGRARSARPRDGLGRPLPYGEAGVERQPEGVVRPPAETVREAQRLLDAGMPFHAHEVFEDAWKSGPEGGAPLWRGLAQLAVGLTHAARGNAVGGARLLRRGAAGIEEMDGGPYGIDVPGLVRWARELAGRVEAGGPAVDPVREAPRLAGGGLE
;
A
#
# COMPACT_ATOMS: atom_id res chain seq x y z
N MET A 1 -20.30 -21.69 -17.29
CA MET A 1 -21.06 -20.96 -16.25
C MET A 1 -20.09 -20.59 -15.14
N ASN A 2 -19.66 -19.33 -15.05
CA ASN A 2 -18.63 -18.90 -14.11
C ASN A 2 -19.33 -18.42 -12.83
N ALA A 3 -19.64 -19.35 -11.93
CA ALA A 3 -20.18 -19.02 -10.61
C ALA A 3 -19.09 -18.24 -9.86
N ARG A 4 -19.23 -16.91 -9.82
CA ARG A 4 -18.37 -16.06 -8.99
C ARG A 4 -18.58 -16.50 -7.56
N ASP A 5 -17.55 -17.02 -6.91
CA ASP A 5 -17.58 -17.32 -5.48
C ASP A 5 -18.05 -16.06 -4.74
N ARG A 6 -19.10 -16.24 -3.94
CA ARG A 6 -19.66 -15.20 -3.10
C ARG A 6 -19.54 -15.62 -1.65
N ASP A 7 -19.21 -14.68 -0.77
CA ASP A 7 -19.26 -14.93 0.67
C ASP A 7 -20.72 -15.00 1.18
N GLY A 8 -20.88 -15.27 2.48
CA GLY A 8 -22.20 -15.32 3.14
C GLY A 8 -23.00 -14.01 3.04
N GLU A 9 -22.36 -12.90 2.64
CA GLU A 9 -22.98 -11.59 2.41
C GLU A 9 -23.20 -11.28 0.92
N GLY A 10 -22.90 -12.21 0.02
CA GLY A 10 -23.14 -12.07 -1.42
C GLY A 10 -22.08 -11.24 -2.16
N ARG A 11 -20.97 -10.86 -1.52
CA ARG A 11 -19.87 -10.15 -2.19
C ARG A 11 -19.04 -11.13 -2.99
N ALA A 12 -18.63 -10.75 -4.21
CA ALA A 12 -17.79 -11.58 -5.06
C ALA A 12 -16.40 -11.76 -4.44
N ARG A 13 -16.25 -12.79 -3.61
CA ARG A 13 -15.00 -13.16 -2.97
C ARG A 13 -14.36 -14.23 -3.84
N SER A 14 -13.60 -13.80 -4.84
CA SER A 14 -12.87 -14.74 -5.70
C SER A 14 -11.94 -15.58 -4.81
N ALA A 15 -12.29 -16.85 -4.56
CA ALA A 15 -11.54 -17.79 -3.72
C ALA A 15 -10.19 -18.21 -4.34
N ARG A 16 -9.84 -17.60 -5.48
CA ARG A 16 -8.60 -17.89 -6.19
C ARG A 16 -7.42 -17.33 -5.37
N PRO A 17 -6.41 -18.15 -5.03
CA PRO A 17 -5.23 -17.71 -4.28
C PRO A 17 -4.52 -16.56 -5.00
N ARG A 18 -3.84 -15.71 -4.25
CA ARG A 18 -3.12 -14.53 -4.79
C ARG A 18 -1.70 -14.45 -4.25
N ASP A 19 -0.80 -13.85 -5.02
CA ASP A 19 0.56 -13.57 -4.55
C ASP A 19 0.61 -12.34 -3.60
N GLY A 20 1.80 -12.02 -3.08
CA GLY A 20 2.02 -10.85 -2.21
C GLY A 20 1.69 -9.50 -2.84
N LEU A 21 1.64 -9.43 -4.18
CA LEU A 21 1.18 -8.26 -4.92
C LEU A 21 -0.32 -8.28 -5.18
N GLY A 22 -1.05 -9.36 -4.88
CA GLY A 22 -2.49 -9.52 -5.13
C GLY A 22 -2.86 -10.06 -6.52
N ARG A 23 -1.90 -10.52 -7.32
CA ARG A 23 -2.14 -11.16 -8.62
C ARG A 23 -2.70 -12.57 -8.41
N PRO A 24 -3.70 -13.01 -9.20
CA PRO A 24 -4.28 -14.34 -9.04
C PRO A 24 -3.28 -15.44 -9.44
N LEU A 25 -3.16 -16.46 -8.59
CA LEU A 25 -2.33 -17.65 -8.78
C LEU A 25 -3.15 -18.81 -9.37
N PRO A 26 -2.52 -19.82 -9.98
CA PRO A 26 -3.18 -21.08 -10.33
C PRO A 26 -3.91 -21.71 -9.14
N TYR A 27 -4.98 -22.47 -9.41
CA TYR A 27 -5.67 -23.23 -8.37
C TYR A 27 -4.74 -24.30 -7.79
N GLY A 28 -4.78 -24.48 -6.46
CA GLY A 28 -3.92 -25.43 -5.74
C GLY A 28 -2.59 -24.84 -5.27
N GLU A 29 -2.21 -23.64 -5.71
CA GLU A 29 -1.08 -22.92 -5.13
C GLU A 29 -1.47 -22.23 -3.81
N ALA A 30 -0.53 -22.20 -2.86
CA ALA A 30 -0.69 -21.45 -1.63
C ALA A 30 -0.64 -19.95 -1.94
N GLY A 31 -1.77 -19.27 -1.75
CA GLY A 31 -1.82 -17.81 -1.81
C GLY A 31 -1.39 -17.17 -0.50
N VAL A 32 -1.13 -15.87 -0.58
CA VAL A 32 -0.99 -15.00 0.58
C VAL A 32 -2.38 -14.54 1.03
N GLU A 33 -2.66 -14.69 2.32
CA GLU A 33 -3.91 -14.23 2.90
C GLU A 33 -3.98 -12.70 2.93
N ARG A 34 -5.14 -12.15 2.59
CA ARG A 34 -5.44 -10.72 2.66
C ARG A 34 -5.33 -10.23 4.11
N GLN A 35 -5.06 -8.95 4.31
CA GLN A 35 -5.13 -8.38 5.65
C GLN A 35 -6.58 -8.46 6.18
N PRO A 36 -6.77 -8.74 7.49
CA PRO A 36 -8.11 -8.73 8.08
C PRO A 36 -8.71 -7.33 8.00
N GLU A 37 -9.96 -7.24 7.56
CA GLU A 37 -10.74 -6.00 7.50
C GLU A 37 -11.35 -5.66 8.87
N GLY A 38 -11.48 -4.37 9.21
CA GLY A 38 -12.12 -3.88 10.42
C GLY A 38 -11.25 -3.96 11.68
N VAL A 39 -9.94 -4.11 11.53
CA VAL A 39 -9.00 -4.24 12.66
C VAL A 39 -8.50 -2.86 13.06
N VAL A 40 -9.09 -2.35 14.15
CA VAL A 40 -8.67 -1.08 14.75
C VAL A 40 -7.27 -1.23 15.34
N ARG A 41 -6.28 -0.57 14.72
CA ARG A 41 -4.89 -0.49 15.21
C ARG A 41 -4.56 0.92 15.66
N PRO A 42 -3.81 1.09 16.77
CA PRO A 42 -3.18 2.37 17.09
C PRO A 42 -2.29 2.86 15.94
N PRO A 43 -2.19 4.17 15.68
CA PRO A 43 -1.40 4.71 14.57
C PRO A 43 0.03 4.17 14.46
N ALA A 44 0.75 4.07 15.59
CA ALA A 44 2.11 3.55 15.59
C ALA A 44 2.19 2.06 15.21
N GLU A 45 1.17 1.27 15.55
CA GLU A 45 1.07 -0.13 15.15
C GLU A 45 0.71 -0.27 13.67
N THR A 46 -0.22 0.55 13.17
CA THR A 46 -0.53 0.65 11.74
C THR A 46 0.73 0.91 10.91
N VAL A 47 1.55 1.87 11.32
CA VAL A 47 2.81 2.20 10.63
C VAL A 47 3.81 1.05 10.70
N ARG A 48 4.00 0.42 11.88
CA ARG A 48 4.92 -0.72 12.02
C ARG A 48 4.50 -1.91 11.17
N GLU A 49 3.22 -2.26 11.17
CA GLU A 49 2.72 -3.39 10.38
C GLU A 49 2.83 -3.12 8.88
N ALA A 50 2.48 -1.91 8.44
CA ALA A 50 2.66 -1.52 7.05
C ALA A 50 4.15 -1.54 6.64
N GLN A 51 5.08 -1.09 7.50
CA GLN A 51 6.52 -1.17 7.22
C GLN A 51 6.97 -2.62 7.05
N ARG A 52 6.56 -3.52 7.96
CA ARG A 52 6.89 -4.95 7.90
C ARG A 52 6.43 -5.57 6.57
N LEU A 53 5.24 -5.21 6.11
CA LEU A 53 4.68 -5.69 4.85
C LEU A 53 5.42 -5.10 3.63
N LEU A 54 5.78 -3.82 3.65
CA LEU A 54 6.59 -3.20 2.60
C LEU A 54 7.97 -3.85 2.50
N ASP A 55 8.64 -4.06 3.64
CA ASP A 55 9.94 -4.72 3.71
C ASP A 55 9.89 -6.18 3.19
N ALA A 56 8.74 -6.84 3.33
CA ALA A 56 8.49 -8.17 2.79
C ALA A 56 8.06 -8.17 1.29
N GLY A 57 8.05 -7.02 0.62
CA GLY A 57 7.63 -6.92 -0.77
C GLY A 57 6.12 -7.09 -0.98
N MET A 58 5.32 -6.78 0.05
CA MET A 58 3.86 -6.91 0.07
C MET A 58 3.14 -5.54 0.11
N PRO A 59 3.41 -4.61 -0.82
CA PRO A 59 2.82 -3.28 -0.82
C PRO A 59 1.30 -3.29 -0.98
N PHE A 60 0.73 -4.33 -1.59
CA PHE A 60 -0.72 -4.48 -1.68
C PHE A 60 -1.35 -4.71 -0.31
N HIS A 61 -0.71 -5.50 0.55
CA HIS A 61 -1.18 -5.76 1.91
C HIS A 61 -0.96 -4.54 2.80
N ALA A 62 0.14 -3.81 2.63
CA ALA A 62 0.36 -2.53 3.30
C ALA A 62 -0.74 -1.50 2.94
N HIS A 63 -1.18 -1.47 1.67
CA HIS A 63 -2.32 -0.67 1.25
C HIS A 63 -3.59 -1.01 2.03
N GLU A 64 -3.89 -2.29 2.26
CA GLU A 64 -5.05 -2.71 3.05
C GLU A 64 -4.97 -2.22 4.49
N VAL A 65 -3.79 -2.30 5.12
CA VAL A 65 -3.58 -1.79 6.50
C VAL A 65 -3.90 -0.30 6.59
N PHE A 66 -3.44 0.50 5.62
CA PHE A 66 -3.74 1.93 5.58
C PHE A 66 -5.20 2.23 5.22
N GLU A 67 -5.81 1.45 4.33
CA GLU A 67 -7.22 1.60 3.98
C GLU A 67 -8.12 1.30 5.19
N ASP A 68 -7.79 0.28 5.98
CA ASP A 68 -8.51 -0.06 7.20
C ASP A 68 -8.39 1.07 8.23
N ALA A 69 -7.17 1.57 8.47
CA ALA A 69 -6.94 2.73 9.34
C ALA A 69 -7.67 3.99 8.87
N TRP A 70 -7.82 4.19 7.56
CA TRP A 70 -8.63 5.28 7.01
C TRP A 70 -10.13 5.09 7.32
N LYS A 71 -10.67 3.89 7.17
CA LYS A 71 -12.09 3.59 7.37
C LYS A 71 -12.50 3.53 8.84
N SER A 72 -11.60 3.08 9.72
CA SER A 72 -11.90 2.83 11.14
C SER A 72 -11.30 3.86 12.09
N GLY A 73 -10.37 4.70 11.62
CA GLY A 73 -9.66 5.67 12.43
C GLY A 73 -10.41 6.99 12.63
N PRO A 74 -9.89 7.90 13.48
CA PRO A 74 -10.44 9.24 13.65
C PRO A 74 -10.41 10.05 12.33
N GLU A 75 -11.43 10.86 12.10
CA GLU A 75 -11.58 11.64 10.85
C GLU A 75 -10.36 12.54 10.53
N GLY A 76 -9.73 13.10 11.57
CA GLY A 76 -8.53 13.94 11.40
C GLY A 76 -7.33 13.22 10.80
N GLY A 77 -7.25 11.88 10.94
CA GLY A 77 -6.19 11.06 10.34
C GLY A 77 -6.50 10.56 8.93
N ALA A 78 -7.74 10.70 8.45
CA ALA A 78 -8.17 10.15 7.17
C ALA A 78 -7.34 10.62 5.96
N PRO A 79 -6.93 11.91 5.84
CA PRO A 79 -6.09 12.35 4.72
C PRO A 79 -4.73 11.62 4.67
N LEU A 80 -4.07 11.47 5.82
CA LEU A 80 -2.81 10.73 5.96
C LEU A 80 -2.96 9.29 5.49
N TRP A 81 -3.90 8.56 6.09
CA TRP A 81 -4.07 7.13 5.81
C TRP A 81 -4.45 6.88 4.35
N ARG A 82 -5.30 7.74 3.77
CA ARG A 82 -5.63 7.68 2.34
C ARG A 82 -4.41 7.95 1.45
N GLY A 83 -3.55 8.91 1.80
CA GLY A 83 -2.33 9.20 1.07
C GLY A 83 -1.34 8.03 1.10
N LEU A 84 -1.11 7.44 2.27
CA LEU A 84 -0.25 6.26 2.42
C LEU A 84 -0.80 5.03 1.70
N ALA A 85 -2.11 4.82 1.75
CA ALA A 85 -2.79 3.77 0.99
C ALA A 85 -2.53 3.95 -0.52
N GLN A 86 -2.55 5.19 -1.03
CA GLN A 86 -2.24 5.50 -2.43
C GLN A 86 -0.77 5.24 -2.78
N LEU A 87 0.17 5.56 -1.90
CA LEU A 87 1.59 5.28 -2.09
C LEU A 87 1.84 3.76 -2.21
N ALA A 88 1.30 2.98 -1.27
CA ALA A 88 1.46 1.52 -1.25
C ALA A 88 0.84 0.84 -2.49
N VAL A 89 -0.37 1.24 -2.89
CA VAL A 89 -0.97 0.69 -4.12
C VAL A 89 -0.27 1.21 -5.38
N GLY A 90 0.29 2.42 -5.36
CA GLY A 90 1.13 2.94 -6.44
C GLY A 90 2.37 2.08 -6.67
N LEU A 91 3.08 1.71 -5.60
CA LEU A 91 4.19 0.74 -5.65
C LEU A 91 3.72 -0.64 -6.17
N THR A 92 2.55 -1.10 -5.72
CA THR A 92 1.96 -2.37 -6.22
C THR A 92 1.77 -2.34 -7.74
N HIS A 93 1.23 -1.24 -8.28
CA HIS A 93 1.03 -1.09 -9.72
C HIS A 93 2.35 -1.04 -10.49
N ALA A 94 3.34 -0.29 -9.99
CA ALA A 94 4.67 -0.24 -10.58
C ALA A 94 5.33 -1.63 -10.60
N ALA A 95 5.24 -2.39 -9.50
CA ALA A 95 5.78 -3.75 -9.39
C ALA A 95 5.04 -4.78 -10.27
N ARG A 96 3.81 -4.48 -10.69
CA ARG A 96 3.05 -5.27 -11.67
C ARG A 96 3.29 -4.84 -13.12
N GLY A 97 4.17 -3.86 -13.37
CA GLY A 97 4.47 -3.33 -14.70
C GLY A 97 3.44 -2.32 -15.23
N ASN A 98 2.48 -1.87 -14.40
CA ASN A 98 1.57 -0.79 -14.76
C ASN A 98 2.23 0.56 -14.44
N ALA A 99 3.13 1.00 -15.31
CA ALA A 99 3.93 2.20 -15.11
C ALA A 99 3.07 3.47 -14.94
N VAL A 100 2.17 3.73 -15.90
CA VAL A 100 1.31 4.92 -15.90
C VAL A 100 0.41 4.97 -14.66
N GLY A 101 -0.23 3.85 -14.32
CA GLY A 101 -1.09 3.76 -13.14
C GLY A 101 -0.31 3.90 -11.83
N GLY A 102 0.86 3.25 -11.74
CA GLY A 102 1.73 3.31 -10.57
C GLY A 102 2.24 4.73 -10.30
N ALA A 103 2.82 5.38 -11.31
CA ALA A 103 3.34 6.75 -11.20
C ALA A 103 2.25 7.76 -10.83
N ARG A 104 1.05 7.64 -11.43
CA ARG A 104 -0.09 8.48 -11.10
C ARG A 104 -0.50 8.36 -9.63
N LEU A 105 -0.57 7.14 -9.10
CA LEU A 105 -0.96 6.89 -7.70
C LEU A 105 0.12 7.37 -6.72
N LEU A 106 1.40 7.14 -7.03
CA LEU A 106 2.53 7.64 -6.23
C LEU A 106 2.49 9.17 -6.11
N ARG A 107 2.33 9.90 -7.22
CA ARG A 107 2.23 11.37 -7.18
C ARG A 107 1.02 11.87 -6.42
N ARG A 108 -0.13 11.21 -6.60
CA ARG A 108 -1.36 11.57 -5.89
C ARG A 108 -1.23 11.36 -4.38
N GLY A 109 -0.66 10.23 -3.96
CA GLY A 109 -0.39 9.94 -2.56
C GLY A 109 0.57 10.95 -1.94
N ALA A 110 1.65 11.30 -2.66
CA ALA A 110 2.61 12.31 -2.24
C ALA A 110 1.96 13.69 -2.04
N ALA A 111 1.18 14.16 -3.01
CA ALA A 111 0.45 15.43 -2.90
C ALA A 111 -0.53 15.42 -1.71
N GLY A 112 -1.18 14.28 -1.45
CA GLY A 112 -2.13 14.16 -0.35
C GLY A 112 -1.52 14.19 1.05
N ILE A 113 -0.23 13.88 1.20
CA ILE A 113 0.46 13.92 2.50
C ILE A 113 1.38 15.14 2.66
N GLU A 114 1.81 15.78 1.57
CA GLU A 114 2.74 16.92 1.59
C GLU A 114 2.16 18.15 2.31
N GLU A 115 0.83 18.32 2.25
CA GLU A 115 0.13 19.42 2.91
C GLU A 115 0.00 19.25 4.43
N MET A 116 0.49 18.13 4.99
CA MET A 116 0.40 17.86 6.41
C MET A 116 1.64 18.34 7.17
N ASP A 117 1.41 19.18 8.17
CA ASP A 117 2.47 19.62 9.07
C ASP A 117 2.97 18.49 9.99
N GLY A 118 4.30 18.38 10.12
CA GLY A 118 4.92 17.79 11.31
C GLY A 118 5.00 16.26 11.41
N GLY A 119 4.88 15.50 10.31
CA GLY A 119 5.12 14.04 10.32
C GLY A 119 4.36 13.27 11.41
N PRO A 120 3.01 13.26 11.39
CA PRO A 120 2.21 12.63 12.43
C PRO A 120 2.63 11.19 12.67
N TYR A 121 2.61 10.77 13.94
CA TYR A 121 2.93 9.40 14.34
C TYR A 121 4.37 8.96 14.00
N GLY A 122 5.29 9.93 13.86
CA GLY A 122 6.71 9.67 13.56
C GLY A 122 6.99 9.38 12.09
N ILE A 123 6.03 9.66 11.20
CA ILE A 123 6.14 9.38 9.76
C ILE A 123 7.05 10.42 9.09
N ASP A 124 8.00 9.94 8.29
CA ASP A 124 8.88 10.78 7.47
C ASP A 124 8.14 11.24 6.20
N VAL A 125 7.17 12.15 6.37
CA VAL A 125 6.41 12.73 5.26
C VAL A 125 7.33 13.33 4.19
N PRO A 126 8.36 14.15 4.53
CA PRO A 126 9.28 14.68 3.52
C PRO A 126 10.04 13.59 2.74
N GLY A 127 10.50 12.54 3.42
CA GLY A 127 11.16 11.39 2.79
C GLY A 127 10.22 10.62 1.86
N LEU A 128 8.98 10.36 2.30
CA LEU A 128 7.97 9.67 1.50
C LEU A 128 7.56 10.46 0.25
N VAL A 129 7.39 11.78 0.37
CA VAL A 129 7.06 12.66 -0.77
C VAL A 129 8.18 12.62 -1.80
N ARG A 130 9.45 12.73 -1.35
CA ARG A 130 10.62 12.65 -2.23
C ARG A 130 10.70 11.29 -2.92
N TRP A 131 10.64 10.22 -2.14
CA TRP A 131 10.66 8.84 -2.65
C TRP A 131 9.59 8.61 -3.71
N ALA A 132 8.34 9.01 -3.44
CA ALA A 132 7.22 8.77 -4.34
C ALA A 132 7.39 9.51 -5.67
N ARG A 133 7.87 10.77 -5.64
CA ARG A 133 8.12 11.56 -6.84
C ARG A 133 9.27 10.99 -7.68
N GLU A 134 10.36 10.60 -7.04
CA GLU A 134 11.51 9.99 -7.72
C GLU A 134 11.15 8.65 -8.36
N LEU A 135 10.46 7.78 -7.62
CA LEU A 135 10.01 6.49 -8.12
C LEU A 135 9.02 6.68 -9.29
N ALA A 136 8.06 7.60 -9.18
CA ALA A 136 7.15 7.90 -10.27
C ALA A 136 7.89 8.35 -11.56
N GLY A 137 8.92 9.18 -11.42
CA GLY A 137 9.77 9.60 -12.54
C GLY A 137 10.52 8.43 -13.17
N ARG A 138 11.14 7.54 -12.37
CA ARG A 138 11.83 6.35 -12.87
C ARG A 138 10.89 5.38 -13.58
N VAL A 139 9.70 5.16 -13.02
CA VAL A 139 8.70 4.24 -13.57
C VAL A 139 8.17 4.75 -14.93
N GLU A 140 7.94 6.05 -15.06
CA GLU A 140 7.49 6.64 -16.35
C GLU A 140 8.55 6.69 -17.43
N ALA A 141 9.84 6.72 -17.06
CA ALA A 141 10.95 6.69 -18.01
C ALA A 141 11.06 5.37 -18.79
N GLY A 142 10.19 4.38 -18.54
CA GLY A 142 10.05 3.18 -19.37
C GLY A 142 10.91 1.99 -18.94
N GLY A 143 11.26 1.90 -17.65
CA GLY A 143 11.96 0.75 -17.10
C GLY A 143 11.08 -0.50 -16.91
N PRO A 144 11.68 -1.67 -16.61
CA PRO A 144 10.93 -2.87 -16.23
C PRO A 144 10.11 -2.63 -14.95
N ALA A 145 9.19 -3.57 -14.66
CA ALA A 145 8.48 -3.58 -13.39
C ALA A 145 9.47 -3.51 -12.21
N VAL A 146 9.17 -2.66 -11.23
CA VAL A 146 10.10 -2.42 -10.11
C VAL A 146 10.06 -3.57 -9.11
N ASP A 147 11.18 -3.80 -8.44
CA ASP A 147 11.24 -4.72 -7.31
C ASP A 147 10.64 -4.05 -6.07
N PRO A 148 9.51 -4.55 -5.54
CA PRO A 148 8.82 -3.91 -4.42
C PRO A 148 9.61 -3.96 -3.11
N VAL A 149 10.54 -4.90 -2.92
CA VAL A 149 11.41 -4.97 -1.74
C VAL A 149 12.48 -3.89 -1.83
N ARG A 150 13.10 -3.73 -3.01
CA ARG A 150 14.16 -2.73 -3.22
C ARG A 150 13.63 -1.30 -3.20
N GLU A 151 12.41 -1.10 -3.67
CA GLU A 151 11.75 0.21 -3.69
C GLU A 151 10.91 0.48 -2.43
N ALA A 152 10.92 -0.42 -1.44
CA ALA A 152 10.19 -0.23 -0.18
C ALA A 152 10.66 1.06 0.53
N PRO A 153 9.76 2.01 0.82
CA PRO A 153 10.15 3.21 1.55
C PRO A 153 10.33 2.92 3.04
N ARG A 154 11.05 3.82 3.72
CA ARG A 154 10.98 3.94 5.18
C ARG A 154 9.83 4.88 5.53
N LEU A 155 8.83 4.36 6.25
CA LEU A 155 7.65 5.10 6.65
C LEU A 155 7.95 6.06 7.79
N ALA A 156 8.77 5.65 8.75
CA ALA A 156 9.17 6.46 9.88
C ALA A 156 10.58 7.03 9.68
N GLY A 157 10.80 8.26 10.15
CA GLY A 157 12.13 8.84 10.20
C GLY A 157 12.97 8.08 11.22
N GLY A 158 14.18 7.65 10.83
CA GLY A 158 15.15 7.08 11.77
C GLY A 158 15.56 8.15 12.78
N GLY A 159 14.79 8.26 13.86
CA GLY A 159 14.89 9.35 14.84
C GLY A 159 14.31 8.95 16.18
N LEU A 160 14.68 7.77 16.68
CA LEU A 160 14.85 7.48 18.09
C LEU A 160 15.99 6.46 18.18
N GLU A 161 17.20 6.99 18.42
CA GLU A 161 18.46 6.37 18.84
C GLU A 161 18.96 5.11 18.12
#